data_AF-A0A955RZG9-F1
#
_entry.id   AF-A0A955RZG9-F1
#
_cell.length_a   1.000
_cell.length_b   1.000
_cell.length_c   1.000
_cell.angle_alpha   90.00
_cell.angle_beta   90.00
_cell.angle_gamma   90.00
#
_symmetry.space_group_name_H-M   'P 1'
#
loop_
_entity.id
_entity.type
_entity.pdbx_description
1 polymer ?
#
loop_
_entity_poly.entity_id
_entity_poly.type
_entity_poly.pdbx_seq_one_letter_code
_entity_poly.pdbx_strand_id
1 'polypeptide(L)'
;MPLIKPWKSDMSNENERIHRPVMLQEVLSYLAPQSNQHFIDGTLGLGGHSQVILQATYPNGNLIGIDRDQSAIDLAKNNLSEFGERVHFIHDDFRNIDKILEKLHIRDVHGIILDLGVSSLQLDTPQRGFSFRNEGPLDMRMDQFSHISAYDLINSLSEKEIASIIKNFGEERHCHRIARFVIQERNKKPIETTSELVDIIQKAMPFHNRHEKIHPATRTFQAL
;
A
#
# COMPACT_ATOMS: atom_id res chain seq x y z
N MET A 1 22.93 30.52 -3.03
CA MET A 1 22.81 29.16 -2.46
C MET A 1 22.53 29.29 -0.97
N PRO A 2 21.28 29.13 -0.49
CA PRO A 2 21.04 28.93 0.93
C PRO A 2 21.17 27.44 1.24
N LEU A 3 22.11 27.12 2.12
CA LEU A 3 22.33 25.79 2.68
C LEU A 3 21.08 25.39 3.49
N ILE A 4 20.46 24.28 3.11
CA ILE A 4 19.42 23.60 3.88
C ILE A 4 20.04 23.25 5.25
N LYS A 5 19.46 23.77 6.33
CA LYS A 5 19.90 23.43 7.69
C LYS A 5 19.60 21.96 7.97
N PRO A 6 20.54 21.19 8.55
CA PRO A 6 20.28 19.81 8.92
C PRO A 6 19.21 19.76 10.01
N TRP A 7 18.22 18.89 9.81
CA TRP A 7 17.18 18.57 10.77
C TRP A 7 17.82 18.05 12.06
N LYS A 8 17.58 18.72 13.19
CA LYS A 8 18.00 18.25 14.52
C LYS A 8 16.90 17.36 15.08
N SER A 9 17.18 16.07 15.18
CA SER A 9 16.40 15.11 15.95
C SER A 9 16.77 15.25 17.42
N ASP A 10 16.03 16.01 18.20
CA ASP A 10 16.08 15.97 19.66
C ASP A 10 14.80 16.59 20.25
N MET A 11 13.73 15.80 20.32
CA MET A 11 12.64 15.99 21.30
C MET A 11 11.96 14.63 21.54
N SER A 12 12.22 14.05 22.70
CA SER A 12 11.49 12.93 23.27
C SER A 12 10.06 13.37 23.60
N ASN A 13 9.08 12.93 22.81
CA ASN A 13 7.66 12.98 23.15
C ASN A 13 7.04 11.61 22.85
N GLU A 14 6.59 10.92 23.90
CA GLU A 14 5.94 9.60 23.86
C GLU A 14 4.54 9.60 23.20
N ASN A 15 4.26 10.52 22.28
CA ASN A 15 2.96 10.61 21.60
C ASN A 15 3.02 10.88 20.09
N GLU A 16 4.18 10.73 19.44
CA GLU A 16 4.32 10.87 17.99
C GLU A 16 4.63 9.52 17.33
N ARG A 17 3.59 8.74 17.02
CA ARG A 17 3.66 7.81 15.88
C ARG A 17 3.57 8.60 14.56
N ILE A 18 4.44 9.59 14.38
CA ILE A 18 4.60 10.22 13.06
C ILE A 18 5.24 9.15 12.19
N HIS A 19 4.46 8.61 11.26
CA HIS A 19 4.92 7.61 10.31
C HIS A 19 6.08 8.20 9.49
N ARG A 20 7.30 7.74 9.76
CA ARG A 20 8.47 8.15 8.99
C ARG A 20 8.47 7.39 7.67
N PRO A 21 8.44 8.08 6.52
CA PRO A 21 8.40 7.41 5.22
C PRO A 21 9.66 6.59 4.97
N VAL A 22 9.51 5.51 4.19
CA VAL A 22 10.62 4.66 3.78
C VAL A 22 11.57 5.45 2.87
N MET A 23 12.88 5.30 3.10
CA MET A 23 13.96 5.91 2.30
C MET A 23 13.79 7.43 2.07
N LEU A 24 13.25 8.15 3.05
CA LEU A 24 12.92 9.57 2.90
C LEU A 24 14.12 10.41 2.42
N GLN A 25 15.32 10.18 2.95
CA GLN A 25 16.49 10.98 2.61
C GLN A 25 16.96 10.70 1.17
N GLU A 26 16.96 9.43 0.78
CA GLU A 26 17.31 8.99 -0.56
C GLU A 26 16.32 9.56 -1.58
N VAL A 27 15.02 9.44 -1.31
CA VAL A 27 13.96 10.02 -2.14
C VAL A 27 14.18 11.51 -2.36
N LEU A 28 14.40 12.28 -1.29
CA LEU A 28 14.63 13.72 -1.39
C LEU A 28 15.92 14.07 -2.13
N SER A 29 16.95 13.22 -2.03
CA SER A 29 18.21 13.44 -2.74
C SER A 29 18.07 13.27 -4.26
N TYR A 30 17.26 12.31 -4.72
CA TYR A 30 17.00 12.09 -6.14
C TYR A 30 15.95 13.03 -6.71
N LEU A 31 14.88 13.27 -5.94
CA LEU A 31 13.78 14.15 -6.36
C LEU A 31 14.19 15.63 -6.31
N ALA A 32 15.10 15.98 -5.39
CA ALA A 32 15.70 17.30 -5.21
C ALA A 32 14.70 18.48 -5.29
N PRO A 33 13.56 18.45 -4.56
CA PRO A 33 12.52 19.46 -4.70
C PRO A 33 13.02 20.87 -4.39
N GLN A 34 12.67 21.82 -5.25
CA GLN A 34 13.00 23.24 -5.13
C GLN A 34 11.76 24.10 -4.95
N SER A 35 11.97 25.32 -4.45
CA SER A 35 10.92 26.32 -4.29
C SER A 35 10.08 26.50 -5.57
N ASN A 36 8.76 26.55 -5.41
CA ASN A 36 7.75 26.74 -6.46
C ASN A 36 7.60 25.59 -7.47
N GLN A 37 8.27 24.47 -7.27
CA GLN A 37 8.10 23.29 -8.12
C GLN A 37 6.84 22.50 -7.75
N HIS A 38 6.22 21.92 -8.77
CA HIS A 38 5.02 21.09 -8.65
C HIS A 38 5.35 19.60 -8.75
N PHE A 39 4.70 18.77 -7.93
CA PHE A 39 4.98 17.33 -7.84
C PHE A 39 3.70 16.49 -7.86
N ILE A 40 3.87 15.22 -8.18
CA ILE A 40 2.84 14.19 -8.00
C ILE A 40 3.35 13.17 -6.99
N ASP A 41 2.53 12.87 -6.00
CA ASP A 41 2.66 11.68 -5.16
C ASP A 41 1.57 10.70 -5.59
N GLY A 42 1.96 9.65 -6.33
CA GLY A 42 1.01 8.68 -6.89
C GLY A 42 0.57 7.61 -5.88
N THR A 43 1.11 7.65 -4.67
CA THR A 43 0.86 6.68 -3.59
C THR A 43 0.80 7.44 -2.28
N LEU A 44 -0.10 8.43 -2.21
CA LEU A 44 -0.12 9.44 -1.15
C LEU A 44 -0.05 8.84 0.25
N GLY A 45 -0.76 7.73 0.48
CA GLY A 45 -0.82 7.08 1.78
C GLY A 45 -1.25 8.06 2.86
N LEU A 46 -0.44 8.19 3.92
CA LEU A 46 -0.69 9.14 5.00
C LEU A 46 -0.08 10.54 4.77
N GLY A 47 0.54 10.78 3.60
CA GLY A 47 1.09 12.06 3.20
C GLY A 47 2.53 12.34 3.67
N GLY A 48 3.26 11.33 4.14
CA GLY A 48 4.55 11.54 4.78
C GLY A 48 5.66 12.06 3.85
N HIS A 49 5.82 11.51 2.63
CA HIS A 49 6.74 12.09 1.63
C HIS A 49 6.21 13.44 1.13
N SER A 50 4.91 13.51 0.84
CA SER A 50 4.22 14.72 0.41
C SER A 50 4.44 15.92 1.34
N GLN A 51 4.39 15.73 2.67
CA GLN A 51 4.62 16.78 3.65
C GLN A 51 6.00 17.43 3.46
N VAL A 52 7.05 16.61 3.32
CA VAL A 52 8.43 17.11 3.19
C VAL A 52 8.65 17.77 1.82
N ILE A 53 8.04 17.24 0.76
CA ILE A 53 8.06 17.87 -0.57
C ILE A 53 7.36 19.24 -0.52
N LEU A 54 6.19 19.34 0.12
CA LEU A 54 5.44 20.60 0.23
C LEU A 54 6.20 21.66 1.05
N GLN A 55 6.91 21.24 2.09
CA GLN A 55 7.81 22.12 2.85
C GLN A 55 8.96 22.65 1.98
N ALA A 56 9.63 21.78 1.21
CA ALA A 56 10.76 22.16 0.36
C ALA A 56 10.35 23.06 -0.82
N THR A 57 9.11 22.96 -1.28
CA THR A 57 8.60 23.66 -2.47
C THR A 57 7.87 24.97 -2.16
N TYR A 58 7.83 25.40 -0.90
CA TYR A 58 7.28 26.71 -0.50
C TYR A 58 7.94 27.88 -1.27
N PRO A 59 7.23 28.98 -1.60
CA PRO A 59 5.83 29.27 -1.26
C PRO A 59 4.78 28.69 -2.21
N ASN A 60 5.07 28.50 -3.49
CA ASN A 60 4.02 28.27 -4.50
C ASN A 60 3.96 26.85 -5.06
N GLY A 61 4.83 25.93 -4.61
CA GLY A 61 4.84 24.58 -5.14
C GLY A 61 3.57 23.82 -4.79
N ASN A 62 2.97 23.14 -5.75
CA ASN A 62 1.74 22.38 -5.56
C ASN A 62 2.03 20.89 -5.63
N LEU A 63 1.23 20.09 -4.92
CA LEU A 63 1.33 18.65 -4.94
C LEU A 63 -0.03 18.03 -5.29
N ILE A 64 -0.02 17.11 -6.24
CA ILE A 64 -1.17 16.25 -6.54
C ILE A 64 -0.93 14.93 -5.83
N GLY A 65 -1.71 14.66 -4.78
CA GLY A 65 -1.68 13.41 -4.03
C GLY A 65 -2.76 12.47 -4.53
N ILE A 66 -2.36 11.31 -5.05
CA ILE A 66 -3.24 10.28 -5.59
C ILE A 66 -3.14 9.05 -4.70
N ASP A 67 -4.29 8.50 -4.32
CA ASP A 67 -4.36 7.19 -3.70
C ASP A 67 -5.69 6.53 -4.06
N ARG A 68 -5.68 5.21 -4.21
CA ARG A 68 -6.89 4.42 -4.48
C ARG A 68 -7.65 4.08 -3.20
N ASP A 69 -7.03 4.27 -2.03
CA ASP A 69 -7.64 4.03 -0.74
C ASP A 69 -8.24 5.32 -0.17
N GLN A 70 -9.58 5.40 -0.14
CA GLN A 70 -10.29 6.57 0.38
C GLN A 70 -9.93 6.87 1.85
N SER A 71 -9.66 5.85 2.66
CA SER A 71 -9.28 6.06 4.08
C SER A 71 -7.91 6.73 4.19
N ALA A 72 -6.99 6.41 3.27
CA ALA A 72 -5.68 7.07 3.20
C ALA A 72 -5.84 8.55 2.79
N ILE A 73 -6.66 8.82 1.77
CA ILE A 73 -6.98 10.20 1.34
C ILE A 73 -7.54 11.03 2.50
N ASP A 74 -8.49 10.49 3.27
CA ASP A 74 -9.13 11.24 4.35
C ASP A 74 -8.17 11.55 5.51
N LEU A 75 -7.27 10.62 5.85
CA LEU A 75 -6.23 10.86 6.83
C LEU A 75 -5.16 11.84 6.31
N ALA A 76 -4.76 11.73 5.05
CA ALA A 76 -3.80 12.65 4.43
C ALA A 76 -4.34 14.09 4.40
N LYS A 77 -5.64 14.30 4.15
CA LYS A 77 -6.29 15.62 4.24
C LYS A 77 -6.12 16.25 5.63
N ASN A 78 -6.26 15.45 6.68
CA ASN A 78 -6.04 15.93 8.05
C ASN A 78 -4.56 16.25 8.29
N ASN A 79 -3.66 15.34 7.92
CA ASN A 79 -2.22 15.47 8.14
C ASN A 79 -1.58 16.63 7.35
N LEU A 80 -2.11 16.95 6.17
CA LEU A 80 -1.59 17.97 5.27
C LEU A 80 -2.44 19.25 5.27
N SER A 81 -3.35 19.40 6.24
CA SER A 81 -4.26 20.54 6.33
C SER A 81 -3.54 21.90 6.39
N GLU A 82 -2.34 21.95 6.96
CA GLU A 82 -1.49 23.16 7.04
C GLU A 82 -1.08 23.73 5.67
N PHE A 83 -1.09 22.90 4.62
CA PHE A 83 -0.67 23.31 3.27
C PHE A 83 -1.82 23.89 2.43
N GLY A 84 -3.06 23.78 2.91
CA GLY A 84 -4.24 24.37 2.28
C GLY A 84 -4.37 24.01 0.80
N GLU A 85 -4.54 25.03 -0.04
CA GLU A 85 -4.77 24.88 -1.49
C GLU A 85 -3.56 24.35 -2.27
N ARG A 86 -2.39 24.22 -1.65
CA ARG A 86 -1.18 23.66 -2.30
C ARG A 86 -1.25 22.15 -2.49
N VAL A 87 -2.28 21.48 -1.99
CA VAL A 87 -2.44 20.02 -2.08
C VAL A 87 -3.77 19.67 -2.74
N HIS A 88 -3.70 18.89 -3.81
CA HIS A 88 -4.87 18.36 -4.50
C HIS A 88 -4.99 16.87 -4.21
N PHE A 89 -6.06 16.47 -3.52
CA PHE A 89 -6.31 15.08 -3.15
C PHE A 89 -7.21 14.40 -4.18
N ILE A 90 -6.72 13.34 -4.80
CA ILE A 90 -7.42 12.62 -5.87
C ILE A 90 -7.58 11.15 -5.46
N HIS A 91 -8.83 10.71 -5.27
CA HIS A 91 -9.17 9.29 -5.12
C HIS A 91 -9.24 8.64 -6.50
N ASP A 92 -8.13 8.06 -6.95
CA ASP A 92 -8.01 7.38 -8.26
C ASP A 92 -6.78 6.46 -8.23
N ASP A 93 -6.58 5.71 -9.29
CA ASP A 93 -5.39 4.91 -9.51
C ASP A 93 -4.28 5.73 -10.17
N PHE A 94 -3.03 5.63 -9.70
CA PHE A 94 -1.89 6.33 -10.32
C PHE A 94 -1.67 5.99 -11.80
N ARG A 95 -2.22 4.87 -12.30
CA ARG A 95 -2.23 4.54 -13.73
C ARG A 95 -2.99 5.57 -14.57
N ASN A 96 -3.81 6.43 -13.96
CA ASN A 96 -4.58 7.50 -14.60
C ASN A 96 -3.93 8.89 -14.44
N ILE A 97 -2.65 8.99 -14.05
CA ILE A 97 -1.95 10.28 -13.88
C ILE A 97 -2.12 11.18 -15.12
N ASP A 98 -2.01 10.63 -16.32
CA ASP A 98 -2.20 11.33 -17.60
C ASP A 98 -3.58 12.01 -17.70
N LYS A 99 -4.65 11.27 -17.42
CA LYS A 99 -6.03 11.78 -17.44
C LYS A 99 -6.30 12.76 -16.31
N ILE A 100 -5.69 12.55 -15.14
CA ILE A 100 -5.81 13.45 -13.99
C ILE A 100 -5.21 14.82 -14.35
N LEU A 101 -4.01 14.82 -14.94
CA LEU A 101 -3.34 16.05 -15.40
C LEU A 101 -4.15 16.79 -16.47
N GLU A 102 -4.72 16.05 -17.43
CA GLU A 102 -5.59 16.63 -18.46
C GLU A 102 -6.82 17.33 -17.84
N LYS A 103 -7.52 16.66 -16.92
CA LYS A 103 -8.70 17.21 -16.21
C LYS A 103 -8.38 18.44 -15.38
N LEU A 104 -7.20 18.48 -14.75
CA LEU A 104 -6.74 19.61 -13.95
C LEU A 104 -6.12 20.73 -14.80
N HIS A 105 -6.03 20.55 -16.12
CA HIS A 105 -5.36 21.46 -17.05
C HIS A 105 -3.89 21.74 -16.68
N ILE A 106 -3.21 20.73 -16.11
CA ILE A 106 -1.80 20.80 -15.73
C ILE A 106 -0.98 20.14 -16.85
N ARG A 107 -0.02 20.89 -17.40
CA ARG A 107 0.81 20.42 -18.51
C ARG A 107 2.09 19.74 -18.06
N ASP A 108 2.73 20.28 -17.01
CA ASP A 108 4.07 19.88 -16.60
C ASP A 108 4.16 19.76 -15.07
N VAL A 109 4.95 18.79 -14.62
CA VAL A 109 5.36 18.60 -13.21
C VAL A 109 6.86 18.38 -13.15
N HIS A 110 7.46 18.68 -12.00
CA HIS A 110 8.92 18.63 -11.82
C HIS A 110 9.39 17.27 -11.29
N GLY A 111 8.47 16.45 -10.77
CA GLY A 111 8.77 15.10 -10.35
C GLY A 111 7.53 14.32 -9.94
N ILE A 112 7.67 12.99 -9.97
CA ILE A 112 6.65 12.03 -9.58
C ILE A 112 7.31 11.06 -8.60
N ILE A 113 6.66 10.78 -7.48
CA ILE A 113 7.05 9.72 -6.54
C ILE A 113 5.99 8.62 -6.54
N LEU A 114 6.45 7.37 -6.49
CA LEU A 114 5.65 6.17 -6.30
C LEU A 114 6.34 5.29 -5.24
N ASP A 115 5.75 5.22 -4.05
CA ASP A 115 6.12 4.30 -2.98
C ASP A 115 5.21 3.06 -3.05
N LEU A 116 5.66 2.06 -3.79
CA LEU A 116 4.85 0.88 -4.08
C LEU A 116 4.82 -0.07 -2.89
N GLY A 117 3.61 -0.36 -2.42
CA GLY A 117 3.40 -1.33 -1.36
C GLY A 117 2.04 -1.17 -0.71
N VAL A 118 1.89 -1.81 0.45
CA VAL A 118 0.75 -1.62 1.35
C VAL A 118 1.12 -0.65 2.45
N SER A 119 0.19 0.23 2.82
CA SER A 119 0.42 1.20 3.89
C SER A 119 0.31 0.57 5.27
N SER A 120 0.92 1.20 6.29
CA SER A 120 0.72 0.77 7.68
C SER A 120 -0.75 0.78 8.09
N LEU A 121 -1.54 1.74 7.59
CA LEU A 121 -2.99 1.79 7.82
C LEU A 121 -3.68 0.49 7.37
N GLN A 122 -3.30 -0.03 6.20
CA GLN A 122 -3.85 -1.26 5.64
C GLN A 122 -3.42 -2.50 6.42
N LEU A 123 -2.15 -2.55 6.86
CA LEU A 123 -1.60 -3.68 7.63
C LEU A 123 -2.08 -3.73 9.08
N ASP A 124 -2.28 -2.56 9.70
CA ASP A 124 -2.64 -2.42 11.12
C ASP A 124 -4.15 -2.47 11.36
N THR A 125 -4.98 -2.40 10.30
CA THR A 125 -6.44 -2.49 10.38
C THR A 125 -6.90 -3.91 10.03
N PRO A 126 -7.25 -4.78 11.01
CA PRO A 126 -7.57 -6.18 10.72
C PRO A 126 -8.74 -6.35 9.74
N GLN A 127 -9.72 -5.44 9.78
CA GLN A 127 -10.88 -5.43 8.89
C GLN A 127 -10.51 -5.30 7.40
N ARG A 128 -9.29 -4.89 7.08
CA ARG A 128 -8.79 -4.79 5.69
C ARG A 128 -8.22 -6.10 5.17
N GLY A 129 -7.90 -7.07 6.03
CA GLY A 129 -7.49 -8.41 5.62
C GLY A 129 -6.09 -8.54 5.01
N PHE A 130 -5.27 -7.48 4.96
CA PHE A 130 -3.91 -7.53 4.40
C PHE A 130 -2.89 -8.28 5.27
N SER A 131 -3.18 -8.40 6.57
CA SER A 131 -2.30 -8.99 7.56
C SER A 131 -2.98 -10.20 8.20
N PHE A 132 -2.17 -11.22 8.49
CA PHE A 132 -2.58 -12.39 9.27
C PHE A 132 -2.04 -12.37 10.69
N ARG A 133 -1.52 -11.23 11.17
CA ARG A 133 -1.12 -11.07 12.58
C ARG A 133 -2.33 -11.04 13.50
N ASN A 134 -3.41 -10.42 13.02
CA ASN A 134 -4.71 -10.37 13.67
C ASN A 134 -5.73 -10.93 12.68
N GLU A 135 -6.74 -11.63 13.19
CA GLU A 135 -7.81 -12.16 12.36
C GLU A 135 -8.65 -11.02 11.74
N GLY A 136 -9.03 -11.18 10.49
CA GLY A 136 -9.92 -10.29 9.76
C GLY A 136 -10.59 -10.99 8.58
N PRO A 137 -11.56 -10.34 7.93
CA PRO A 137 -12.17 -10.85 6.71
C PRO A 137 -11.14 -10.92 5.59
N LEU A 138 -11.34 -11.84 4.66
CA LEU A 138 -10.48 -12.00 3.49
C LEU A 138 -10.82 -10.94 2.42
N ASP A 139 -10.50 -9.66 2.69
CA ASP A 139 -10.80 -8.54 1.79
C ASP A 139 -9.62 -8.21 0.85
N MET A 140 -8.52 -7.66 1.40
CA MET A 140 -7.30 -7.26 0.68
C MET A 140 -7.49 -6.22 -0.43
N ARG A 141 -8.65 -5.59 -0.56
CA ARG A 141 -8.82 -4.46 -1.49
C ARG A 141 -8.22 -3.20 -0.89
N MET A 142 -7.34 -2.55 -1.65
CA MET A 142 -6.87 -1.20 -1.34
C MET A 142 -8.00 -0.18 -1.53
N ASP A 143 -8.75 -0.33 -2.63
CA ASP A 143 -9.98 0.42 -2.88
C ASP A 143 -11.21 -0.40 -2.49
N GLN A 144 -11.90 0.00 -1.41
CA GLN A 144 -13.08 -0.71 -0.93
C GLN A 144 -14.28 -0.61 -1.89
N PHE A 145 -14.25 0.28 -2.88
CA PHE A 145 -15.25 0.36 -3.94
C PHE A 145 -15.01 -0.64 -5.07
N SER A 146 -13.86 -1.32 -5.11
CA SER A 146 -13.56 -2.37 -6.08
C SER A 146 -14.45 -3.60 -5.89
N HIS A 147 -14.80 -4.28 -6.99
CA HIS A 147 -15.75 -5.39 -6.98
C HIS A 147 -15.18 -6.74 -6.56
N ILE A 148 -13.87 -6.93 -6.60
CA ILE A 148 -13.24 -8.24 -6.40
C ILE A 148 -12.35 -8.19 -5.16
N SER A 149 -12.69 -8.97 -4.16
CA SER A 149 -11.91 -9.18 -2.93
C SER A 149 -11.12 -10.50 -2.98
N ALA A 150 -10.17 -10.67 -2.06
CA ALA A 150 -9.46 -11.94 -1.90
C ALA A 150 -10.40 -13.10 -1.56
N TYR A 151 -11.50 -12.83 -0.85
CA TYR A 151 -12.61 -13.76 -0.63
C TYR A 151 -13.18 -14.26 -1.96
N ASP A 152 -13.49 -13.34 -2.88
CA ASP A 152 -14.05 -13.70 -4.19
C ASP A 152 -13.07 -14.54 -5.00
N LEU A 153 -11.79 -14.16 -5.00
CA LEU A 153 -10.73 -14.90 -5.68
C LEU A 153 -10.61 -16.32 -5.14
N ILE A 154 -10.47 -16.47 -3.82
CA ILE A 154 -10.25 -17.75 -3.15
C ILE A 154 -11.46 -18.66 -3.22
N ASN A 155 -12.68 -18.12 -3.17
CA ASN A 155 -13.89 -18.93 -3.19
C ASN A 155 -14.44 -19.22 -4.59
N SER A 156 -14.06 -18.45 -5.63
CA SER A 156 -14.65 -18.58 -6.97
C SER A 156 -13.71 -19.12 -8.04
N LEU A 157 -12.41 -18.82 -7.98
CA LEU A 157 -11.46 -19.22 -9.03
C LEU A 157 -11.20 -20.72 -9.06
N SER A 158 -10.81 -21.27 -10.22
CA SER A 158 -10.40 -22.68 -10.33
C SER A 158 -9.07 -22.96 -9.62
N GLU A 159 -8.78 -24.23 -9.34
CA GLU A 159 -7.49 -24.66 -8.76
C GLU A 159 -6.30 -24.14 -9.57
N LYS A 160 -6.41 -24.19 -10.91
CA LYS A 160 -5.35 -23.76 -11.83
C LYS A 160 -5.12 -22.25 -11.77
N GLU A 161 -6.20 -21.47 -11.67
CA GLU A 161 -6.12 -20.01 -11.55
C GLU A 161 -5.49 -19.60 -10.22
N ILE A 162 -5.94 -20.20 -9.09
CA ILE A 162 -5.35 -19.95 -7.77
C ILE A 162 -3.86 -20.31 -7.76
N ALA A 163 -3.50 -21.49 -8.28
CA ALA A 163 -2.10 -21.89 -8.38
C ALA A 163 -1.29 -20.91 -9.25
N SER A 164 -1.86 -20.39 -10.34
CA SER A 164 -1.19 -19.42 -11.20
C SER A 164 -0.94 -18.10 -10.50
N ILE A 165 -1.92 -17.58 -9.74
CA ILE A 165 -1.78 -16.35 -8.94
C ILE A 165 -0.65 -16.53 -7.92
N ILE A 166 -0.72 -17.58 -7.11
CA ILE A 166 0.26 -17.87 -6.06
C ILE A 166 1.68 -18.07 -6.63
N LYS A 167 1.78 -18.71 -7.81
CA LYS A 167 3.05 -18.92 -8.49
C LYS A 167 3.64 -17.61 -9.03
N ASN A 168 2.83 -16.84 -9.76
CA ASN A 168 3.32 -15.70 -10.55
C ASN A 168 3.55 -14.45 -9.70
N PHE A 169 2.74 -14.23 -8.66
CA PHE A 169 2.80 -13.03 -7.83
C PHE A 169 3.40 -13.29 -6.44
N GLY A 170 3.32 -14.52 -5.93
CA GLY A 170 3.92 -14.92 -4.66
C GLY A 170 5.24 -15.66 -4.79
N GLU A 171 5.62 -16.09 -6.00
CA GLU A 171 6.81 -16.92 -6.25
C GLU A 171 6.86 -18.18 -5.36
N GLU A 172 5.70 -18.74 -5.03
CA GLU A 172 5.59 -19.88 -4.12
C GLU A 172 5.64 -21.22 -4.89
N ARG A 173 6.68 -22.00 -4.60
CA ARG A 173 6.95 -23.30 -5.25
C ARG A 173 5.88 -24.36 -4.96
N HIS A 174 5.20 -24.25 -3.82
CA HIS A 174 4.11 -25.13 -3.41
C HIS A 174 2.73 -24.65 -3.88
N CYS A 175 2.66 -23.70 -4.81
CA CYS A 175 1.44 -23.13 -5.38
C CYS A 175 0.35 -24.17 -5.72
N HIS A 176 0.68 -25.23 -6.46
CA HIS A 176 -0.28 -26.29 -6.81
C HIS A 176 -0.84 -27.03 -5.58
N ARG A 177 0.00 -27.26 -4.57
CA ARG A 177 -0.42 -27.93 -3.34
C ARG A 177 -1.28 -27.02 -2.48
N ILE A 178 -0.93 -25.74 -2.36
CA ILE A 178 -1.73 -24.75 -1.65
C ILE A 178 -3.11 -24.60 -2.31
N ALA A 179 -3.15 -24.42 -3.63
CA ALA A 179 -4.39 -24.31 -4.39
C ALA A 179 -5.30 -25.53 -4.19
N ARG A 180 -4.76 -26.75 -4.26
CA ARG A 180 -5.52 -27.98 -3.98
C ARG A 180 -6.14 -27.99 -2.59
N PHE A 181 -5.38 -27.59 -1.55
CA PHE A 181 -5.89 -27.51 -0.18
C PHE A 181 -6.99 -26.45 -0.05
N VAL A 182 -6.83 -25.29 -0.70
CA VAL A 182 -7.86 -24.24 -0.76
C VAL A 182 -9.15 -24.79 -1.36
N ILE A 183 -9.10 -25.49 -2.50
CA ILE A 183 -10.28 -26.11 -3.12
C ILE A 183 -10.93 -27.15 -2.20
N GLN A 184 -10.12 -28.00 -1.57
CA GLN A 184 -10.63 -29.04 -0.67
C GLN A 184 -11.36 -28.47 0.55
N GLU A 185 -10.86 -27.38 1.12
CA GLU A 185 -11.46 -26.77 2.30
C GLU A 185 -12.66 -25.89 1.94
N ARG A 186 -12.58 -25.12 0.84
CA ARG A 186 -13.71 -24.28 0.41
C ARG A 186 -14.95 -25.09 0.00
N ASN A 187 -14.75 -26.32 -0.49
CA ASN A 187 -15.84 -27.25 -0.81
C ASN A 187 -16.60 -27.74 0.43
N LYS A 188 -16.04 -27.58 1.64
CA LYS A 188 -16.71 -27.91 2.91
C LYS A 188 -17.45 -26.70 3.47
N LYS A 189 -16.80 -25.54 3.46
CA LYS A 189 -17.37 -24.25 3.83
C LYS A 189 -16.59 -23.13 3.14
N PRO A 190 -17.20 -21.98 2.81
CA PRO A 190 -16.46 -20.83 2.32
C PRO A 190 -15.31 -20.44 3.27
N ILE A 191 -14.20 -19.96 2.69
CA ILE A 191 -13.04 -19.45 3.43
C ILE A 191 -13.25 -17.95 3.61
N GLU A 192 -13.51 -17.51 4.83
CA GLU A 192 -14.01 -16.16 5.13
C GLU A 192 -12.92 -15.28 5.76
N THR A 193 -11.97 -15.86 6.49
CA THR A 193 -11.01 -15.10 7.29
C THR A 193 -9.55 -15.35 6.90
N THR A 194 -8.69 -14.39 7.27
CA THR A 194 -7.24 -14.50 7.10
C THR A 194 -6.66 -15.68 7.87
N SER A 195 -7.14 -15.97 9.08
CA SER A 195 -6.70 -17.12 9.90
C SER A 195 -7.02 -18.45 9.23
N GLU A 196 -8.22 -18.59 8.67
CA GLU A 196 -8.62 -19.80 7.96
C GLU A 196 -7.71 -20.07 6.76
N LEU A 197 -7.42 -19.04 5.96
CA LEU A 197 -6.50 -19.17 4.84
C LEU A 197 -5.08 -19.55 5.31
N VAL A 198 -4.59 -18.96 6.40
CA VAL A 198 -3.30 -19.32 7.00
C VAL A 198 -3.25 -20.79 7.38
N ASP A 199 -4.26 -21.30 8.07
CA ASP A 199 -4.31 -22.70 8.51
C ASP A 199 -4.26 -23.66 7.32
N ILE A 200 -4.97 -23.32 6.23
CA ILE A 200 -4.97 -24.09 4.99
C ILE A 200 -3.58 -24.11 4.37
N ILE A 201 -2.93 -22.94 4.27
CA ILE A 201 -1.57 -22.83 3.74
C ILE A 201 -0.60 -23.66 4.60
N GLN A 202 -0.63 -23.53 5.92
CA GLN A 202 0.26 -24.28 6.81
C GLN A 202 0.08 -25.81 6.65
N LYS A 203 -1.16 -26.29 6.53
CA LYS A 203 -1.45 -27.72 6.25
C LYS A 203 -0.89 -28.16 4.89
N ALA A 204 -0.92 -27.29 3.89
CA ALA A 204 -0.37 -27.56 2.57
C ALA A 204 1.16 -27.60 2.57
N MET A 205 1.85 -26.92 3.48
CA MET A 205 3.32 -26.86 3.46
C MET A 205 3.99 -28.11 4.04
N PRO A 206 5.10 -28.59 3.43
CA PRO A 206 5.96 -29.63 4.02
C PRO A 206 6.48 -29.22 5.40
N PHE A 207 6.71 -30.17 6.30
CA PHE A 207 7.10 -29.90 7.69
C PHE A 207 8.32 -28.97 7.81
N HIS A 208 9.38 -29.22 7.03
CA HIS A 208 10.59 -28.38 7.05
C HIS A 208 10.34 -26.94 6.61
N ASN A 209 9.37 -26.71 5.74
CA ASN A 209 9.02 -25.39 5.23
C ASN A 209 8.13 -24.58 6.17
N ARG A 210 7.57 -25.20 7.22
CA ARG A 210 6.70 -24.51 8.19
C ARG A 210 7.46 -23.59 9.13
N HIS A 211 8.77 -23.78 9.25
CA HIS A 211 9.64 -23.11 10.22
C HIS A 211 10.75 -22.28 9.54
N GLU A 212 10.54 -21.87 8.29
CA GLU A 212 11.45 -20.94 7.62
C GLU A 212 11.39 -19.55 8.28
N LYS A 213 12.40 -18.71 7.98
CA LYS A 213 12.49 -17.34 8.51
C LYS A 213 11.30 -16.48 8.11
N ILE A 214 10.70 -16.74 6.94
CA ILE A 214 9.50 -16.06 6.45
C ILE A 214 8.32 -16.98 6.73
N HIS A 215 7.24 -16.42 7.28
CA HIS A 215 6.05 -17.18 7.58
C HIS A 215 5.47 -17.79 6.28
N PRO A 216 5.04 -19.07 6.28
CA PRO A 216 4.65 -19.76 5.04
C PRO A 216 3.50 -19.11 4.28
N ALA A 217 2.63 -18.36 4.97
CA ALA A 217 1.52 -17.64 4.34
C ALA A 217 1.93 -16.32 3.66
N THR A 218 3.11 -15.76 3.95
CA THR A 218 3.50 -14.43 3.44
C THR A 218 3.44 -14.34 1.92
N ARG A 219 3.96 -15.35 1.22
CA ARG A 219 3.98 -15.37 -0.25
C ARG A 219 2.59 -15.49 -0.86
N THR A 220 1.71 -16.30 -0.27
CA THR A 220 0.33 -16.42 -0.72
C THR A 220 -0.44 -15.12 -0.49
N PHE A 221 -0.26 -14.47 0.66
CA PHE A 221 -0.90 -13.17 0.96
C PHE A 221 -0.37 -12.04 0.07
N GLN A 222 0.90 -12.07 -0.31
CA GLN A 222 1.45 -11.13 -1.30
C GLN A 222 0.87 -11.36 -2.71
N ALA A 223 0.53 -12.60 -3.04
CA ALA A 223 0.06 -12.97 -4.36
C ALA A 223 -1.40 -12.59 -4.62
N LEU A 224 -2.21 -12.58 -3.56
CA LEU A 224 -3.64 -12.26 -3.58
C LEU A 224 -3.84 -10.75 -3.54
#